data_AF-A0A969R5Q8-F1
#
_entry.id   AF-A0A969R5Q8-F1
#
_cell.length_a   1.000
_cell.length_b   1.000
_cell.length_c   1.000
_cell.angle_alpha   90.00
_cell.angle_beta   90.00
_cell.angle_gamma   90.00
#
_symmetry.space_group_name_H-M   'P 1'
#
loop_
_entity.id
_entity.type
_entity.pdbx_description
1 polymer ?
#
loop_
_entity_poly.entity_id
_entity_poly.type
_entity_poly.pdbx_seq_one_letter_code
_entity_poly.pdbx_strand_id
1 'polypeptide(L)'
;MDTNLGQVELVKDINPEVFEDGSPLDSYPDSLVEFNDKLYFAANDGETGRALFVSDGTTDGTQLVTDVFPETIASPVSILVIFQT
;
A
#
# COMPACT_ATOMS: atom_id res chain seq x y z
N MET A 1 19.75 19.18 -18.85
CA MET A 1 18.47 18.61 -18.35
C MET A 1 18.79 17.17 -18.05
N ASP A 2 18.72 16.80 -16.78
CA ASP A 2 19.04 15.45 -16.32
C ASP A 2 17.95 14.51 -16.84
N THR A 3 18.31 13.57 -17.72
CA THR A 3 17.37 12.65 -18.37
C THR A 3 17.21 11.34 -17.61
N ASN A 4 17.84 11.20 -16.44
CA ASN A 4 17.62 10.08 -15.53
C ASN A 4 16.42 10.36 -14.63
N LEU A 5 15.24 10.48 -15.24
CA LEU A 5 14.03 10.10 -14.52
C LEU A 5 14.18 8.59 -14.33
N GLY A 6 14.47 8.15 -13.10
CA GLY A 6 14.62 6.74 -12.76
C GLY A 6 13.51 5.93 -13.43
N GLN A 7 13.88 4.77 -13.97
CA GLN A 7 12.95 3.88 -14.65
C GLN A 7 11.70 3.69 -13.78
N VAL A 8 10.53 4.06 -14.30
CA VAL A 8 9.26 3.81 -13.62
C VAL A 8 8.95 2.32 -13.79
N GLU A 9 8.88 1.59 -12.69
CA GLU A 9 8.55 0.16 -12.67
C GLU A 9 7.48 -0.16 -11.64
N LEU A 10 6.76 -1.26 -11.87
CA LEU A 10 5.83 -1.80 -10.88
C LEU A 10 6.64 -2.36 -9.72
N VAL A 11 6.53 -1.73 -8.56
CA VAL A 11 7.19 -2.21 -7.34
C VAL A 11 6.49 -3.45 -6.81
N LYS A 12 5.17 -3.40 -6.63
CA LYS A 12 4.34 -4.51 -6.15
C LYS A 12 2.87 -4.25 -6.45
N ASP A 13 2.16 -5.30 -6.86
CA ASP A 13 0.70 -5.31 -6.83
C ASP A 13 0.24 -5.72 -5.43
N ILE A 14 -0.49 -4.83 -4.75
CA ILE A 14 -0.92 -5.03 -3.36
C ILE A 14 -2.23 -5.81 -3.30
N ASN A 15 -3.12 -5.62 -4.29
CA ASN A 15 -4.36 -6.36 -4.41
C ASN A 15 -4.40 -7.11 -5.76
N PRO A 16 -3.84 -8.32 -5.82
CA PRO A 16 -3.78 -9.09 -7.06
C PRO A 16 -5.13 -9.75 -7.43
N GLU A 17 -6.20 -9.53 -6.66
CA GLU A 17 -7.51 -10.10 -6.95
C GLU A 17 -8.15 -9.50 -8.21
N VAL A 18 -9.02 -10.28 -8.83
CA VAL A 18 -9.73 -9.91 -10.07
C VAL A 18 -11.22 -10.21 -9.93
N PHE A 19 -12.06 -9.42 -10.60
CA PHE A 19 -13.47 -9.74 -10.79
C PHE A 19 -13.63 -10.98 -11.69
N GLU A 20 -14.84 -11.56 -11.74
CA GLU A 20 -15.12 -12.75 -12.59
C GLU A 20 -14.85 -12.52 -14.09
N ASP A 21 -14.92 -11.27 -14.55
CA ASP A 21 -14.60 -10.88 -15.93
C ASP A 21 -13.08 -10.72 -16.19
N GLY A 22 -12.25 -10.94 -15.17
CA GLY A 22 -10.80 -10.84 -15.22
C GLY A 22 -10.26 -9.43 -15.10
N SER A 23 -11.09 -8.42 -14.83
CA SER A 23 -10.61 -7.07 -14.54
C SER A 23 -9.99 -6.97 -13.14
N PRO A 24 -8.86 -6.26 -12.96
CA PRO A 24 -8.16 -6.17 -11.69
C PRO A 24 -8.95 -5.35 -10.67
N LEU A 25 -8.88 -5.74 -9.40
CA LEU A 25 -9.27 -4.89 -8.30
C LEU A 25 -8.20 -3.82 -8.05
N ASP A 26 -8.64 -2.67 -7.51
CA ASP A 26 -7.73 -1.58 -7.15
C ASP A 26 -7.33 -1.72 -5.67
N SER A 27 -6.09 -1.36 -5.35
CA SER A 27 -5.59 -1.29 -3.98
C SER A 27 -5.93 0.05 -3.31
N TYR A 28 -6.33 1.08 -4.07
CA TYR A 28 -6.67 2.43 -3.58
C TYR A 28 -5.66 3.00 -2.56
N PRO A 29 -4.36 3.13 -2.91
CA PRO A 29 -3.37 3.67 -1.99
C PRO A 29 -3.66 5.14 -1.66
N ASP A 30 -3.66 5.49 -0.38
CA ASP A 30 -3.74 6.88 0.08
C ASP A 30 -2.98 7.10 1.40
N SER A 31 -3.12 8.30 1.98
CA SER A 31 -2.52 8.66 3.27
C SER A 31 -0.99 8.45 3.30
N LEU A 32 -0.34 8.80 2.18
CA LEU A 32 1.09 8.60 1.97
C LEU A 32 1.89 9.51 2.88
N VAL A 33 2.83 8.93 3.64
CA VAL A 33 3.77 9.65 4.49
C VAL A 33 5.16 9.06 4.30
N GLU A 34 6.13 9.92 3.96
CA GLU A 34 7.54 9.56 3.97
C GLU A 34 8.11 9.72 5.39
N PHE A 35 8.77 8.68 5.89
CA PHE A 35 9.44 8.69 7.19
C PHE A 35 10.64 7.73 7.18
N ASN A 36 11.83 8.22 7.58
CA ASN A 36 13.07 7.44 7.63
C ASN A 36 13.37 6.63 6.36
N ASP A 37 13.39 7.30 5.20
CA ASP A 37 13.66 6.72 3.87
C ASP A 37 12.70 5.59 3.46
N LYS A 38 11.50 5.57 4.04
CA LYS A 38 10.43 4.64 3.71
C LYS A 38 9.11 5.38 3.48
N LEU A 39 8.30 4.86 2.57
CA LEU A 39 6.96 5.33 2.29
C LEU A 39 5.95 4.48 3.06
N TYR A 40 5.17 5.10 3.92
CA TYR A 40 4.05 4.48 4.63
C TYR A 40 2.74 4.95 4.01
N PHE A 41 1.79 4.03 3.83
CA PHE A 41 0.52 4.35 3.17
C PHE A 41 -0.55 3.32 3.53
N ALA A 42 -1.82 3.71 3.40
CA ALA A 42 -2.94 2.79 3.53
C ALA A 42 -3.28 2.20 2.16
N ALA A 43 -3.56 0.91 2.10
CA ALA A 43 -4.04 0.24 0.88
C ALA A 43 -4.95 -0.95 1.24
N ASN A 44 -5.75 -1.40 0.28
CA ASN A 44 -6.50 -2.65 0.35
C ASN A 44 -5.68 -3.76 -0.33
N ASP A 45 -5.54 -4.92 0.31
CA ASP A 45 -4.81 -6.08 -0.19
C ASP A 45 -5.69 -7.22 -0.72
N GLY A 46 -7.01 -7.06 -0.69
CA GLY A 46 -7.98 -8.10 -1.06
C GLY A 46 -8.20 -9.17 0.02
N GLU A 47 -7.19 -9.45 0.86
CA GLU A 47 -7.22 -10.50 1.87
C GLU A 47 -7.66 -10.02 3.25
N THR A 48 -6.96 -9.02 3.80
CA THR A 48 -7.23 -8.44 5.13
C THR A 48 -8.08 -7.17 5.05
N GLY A 49 -8.26 -6.64 3.85
CA GLY A 49 -8.95 -5.39 3.62
C GLY A 49 -7.99 -4.21 3.76
N ARG A 50 -8.46 -3.09 4.33
CA ARG A 50 -7.67 -1.85 4.37
C ARG A 50 -6.66 -1.86 5.52
N ALA A 51 -5.37 -1.85 5.20
CA ALA A 51 -4.29 -1.93 6.18
C ALA A 51 -3.12 -0.96 5.90
N LEU A 52 -2.17 -0.87 6.84
CA LEU A 52 -0.99 -0.02 6.74
C LEU A 52 0.18 -0.77 6.10
N PHE A 53 0.70 -0.23 5.01
CA PHE A 53 1.87 -0.73 4.28
C PHE A 53 3.07 0.19 4.44
N VAL A 54 4.26 -0.40 4.27
CA VAL A 54 5.53 0.32 4.13
C VAL A 54 6.24 -0.15 2.88
N SER A 55 6.94 0.74 2.19
CA SER A 55 7.79 0.46 1.04
C SER A 55 9.12 1.20 1.14
N ASP A 56 10.21 0.57 0.70
CA ASP A 56 11.49 1.22 0.41
C ASP A 56 11.74 1.39 -1.10
N GLY A 57 10.68 1.23 -1.91
CA GLY A 57 10.76 1.27 -3.38
C GLY A 57 11.08 -0.08 -4.04
N THR A 58 11.26 -1.16 -3.28
CA THR A 58 11.48 -2.51 -3.82
C THR A 58 10.30 -3.44 -3.56
N THR A 59 10.13 -4.49 -4.36
CA THR A 59 9.08 -5.52 -4.15
C THR A 59 9.21 -6.17 -2.77
N ASP A 60 10.44 -6.53 -2.38
CA ASP A 60 10.75 -7.21 -1.12
C ASP A 60 10.56 -6.29 0.09
N GLY A 61 10.90 -5.00 -0.04
CA GLY A 61 10.70 -4.01 1.01
C GLY A 61 9.29 -3.43 1.09
N THR A 62 8.38 -3.84 0.19
CA THR A 62 6.97 -3.46 0.22
C THR A 62 6.14 -4.51 0.98
N GLN A 63 5.80 -4.20 2.22
CA GLN A 63 5.21 -5.17 3.16
C GLN A 63 4.14 -4.54 4.05
N LEU A 64 3.24 -5.38 4.55
CA LEU A 64 2.25 -5.04 5.56
C LEU A 64 2.99 -4.71 6.88
N VAL A 65 2.73 -3.53 7.44
CA VAL A 65 3.28 -3.14 8.76
C VAL A 65 2.46 -3.79 9.87
N THR A 66 1.14 -3.66 9.75
CA THR A 66 0.19 -4.25 10.71
C THR A 66 -1.16 -4.40 10.03
N ASP A 67 -1.83 -5.52 10.30
CA ASP A 67 -3.26 -5.65 10.05
C ASP A 67 -3.98 -4.80 11.10
N VAL A 68 -4.70 -3.77 10.64
CA VAL A 68 -5.41 -2.88 11.55
C VAL A 68 -6.79 -3.49 11.91
N PHE A 69 -7.35 -4.41 11.11
CA PHE A 69 -8.69 -4.99 11.32
C PHE A 69 -8.92 -6.34 10.58
N PRO A 70 -8.70 -7.51 11.22
CA PRO A 70 -8.91 -8.82 10.58
C PRO A 70 -10.37 -9.18 10.23
N GLU A 71 -11.38 -8.37 10.61
CA GLU A 71 -12.78 -8.81 10.57
C GLU A 71 -13.80 -7.86 9.91
N THR A 72 -13.43 -6.84 9.13
CA THR A 72 -14.48 -6.08 8.41
C THR A 72 -14.01 -5.41 7.10
N ILE A 73 -14.51 -5.93 5.97
CA ILE A 73 -14.38 -5.39 4.60
C ILE A 73 -15.03 -4.01 4.37
N ALA A 74 -15.67 -3.43 5.39
CA ALA A 74 -16.44 -2.19 5.24
C ALA A 74 -16.39 -1.33 6.51
N SER A 75 -15.42 -0.42 6.58
CA SER A 75 -15.55 0.83 7.34
C SER A 75 -14.62 1.88 6.74
N PRO A 76 -14.99 3.18 6.80
CA PRO A 76 -14.04 4.27 6.57
C PRO A 76 -13.06 4.29 7.74
N VAL A 77 -12.10 3.37 7.72
CA VAL A 77 -11.05 3.31 8.72
C VAL A 77 -10.14 4.52 8.47
N SER A 78 -10.27 5.52 9.33
CA SER A 78 -9.25 6.56 9.43
C SER A 78 -8.03 5.94 10.14
N ILE A 79 -7.01 5.56 9.36
CA ILE A 79 -5.72 5.16 9.92
C ILE A 79 -5.02 6.45 10.39
N LEU A 80 -4.79 6.57 11.70
CA LEU A 80 -3.92 7.59 12.28
C LEU A 80 -2.57 6.96 12.58
N VAL A 81 -1.55 7.30 11.79
CA VAL A 81 -0.17 6.90 12.06
C VAL A 81 0.55 8.02 12.80
N ILE A 82 1.10 7.72 13.97
CA ILE A 82 1.95 8.64 14.73
C ILE A 82 3.38 8.11 14.64
N PHE A 83 4.24 8.82 13.91
CA PHE A 83 5.67 8.55 13.90
C PHE A 83 6.30 9.23 15.12
N GLN A 84 7.05 8.48 15.92
CA GLN A 84 7.81 9.01 17.04
C GLN A 84 9.27 9.19 16.60
N THR A 85 9.86 10.32 17.00
CA THR A 85 11.28 10.63 16.83
C THR A 85 12.11 10.11 17.98
#